data_AF-A0A554PL72-F1
#
_entry.id   AF-A0A554PL72-F1
#
_cell.length_a   1.000
_cell.length_b   1.000
_cell.length_c   1.000
_cell.angle_alpha   90.00
_cell.angle_beta   90.00
_cell.angle_gamma   90.00
#
_symmetry.space_group_name_H-M   'P 1'
#
loop_
_entity.id
_entity.type
_entity.pdbx_description
1 polymer ?
#
loop_
_entity_poly.entity_id
_entity_poly.type
_entity_poly.pdbx_seq_one_letter_code
_entity_poly.pdbx_strand_id
1 'polypeptide(L)'
;MAGAAHRPTLANGQGLCRAADPQGRVVTVCWAKCDMLAMVGLPRLDRIRRKGRHGRRVYEVLQLTDEELAAVKAAVRKALGL
;
A
#
# COMPACT_ATOMS: atom_id res chain seq x y z
N MET A 1 14.89 21.34 17.46
CA MET A 1 15.74 20.58 16.51
C MET A 1 14.84 19.57 15.80
N ALA A 2 14.38 19.91 14.59
CA ALA A 2 13.45 19.08 13.83
C ALA A 2 14.24 17.92 13.18
N GLY A 3 13.93 16.68 13.59
CA GLY A 3 14.52 15.48 13.02
C GLY A 3 14.13 15.34 11.55
N ALA A 4 15.14 15.30 10.67
CA ALA A 4 14.96 15.13 9.25
C ALA A 4 14.22 13.81 8.96
N ALA A 5 13.01 13.91 8.39
CA ALA A 5 12.31 12.78 7.81
C ALA A 5 13.14 12.27 6.64
N HIS A 6 13.91 11.21 6.89
CA HIS A 6 14.68 10.52 5.87
C HIS A 6 13.69 9.98 4.83
N ARG A 7 13.61 10.63 3.66
CA ARG A 7 12.86 10.13 2.50
C ARG A 7 13.74 9.08 1.82
N PRO A 8 13.45 7.78 1.91
CA PRO A 8 14.14 6.81 1.08
C PRO A 8 13.68 7.02 -0.36
N THR A 9 14.54 7.60 -1.19
CA THR A 9 14.36 7.63 -2.64
C THR A 9 14.62 6.21 -3.15
N LEU A 10 13.56 5.43 -3.35
CA LEU A 10 13.65 4.09 -3.95
C LEU A 10 13.71 4.23 -5.47
N ALA A 11 14.84 3.83 -6.06
CA ALA A 11 15.21 4.04 -7.47
C ALA A 11 14.26 3.41 -8.52
N ASN A 12 13.27 2.61 -8.12
CA ASN A 12 12.52 1.72 -9.01
C ASN A 12 10.99 1.88 -8.95
N GLY A 13 10.45 3.04 -8.57
CA GLY A 13 8.99 3.29 -8.58
C GLY A 13 8.19 2.49 -7.55
N GLN A 14 8.86 1.94 -6.54
CA GLN A 14 8.27 1.18 -5.44
C GLN A 14 8.01 2.15 -4.28
N GLY A 15 6.74 2.51 -4.06
CA GLY A 15 6.33 3.38 -2.95
C GLY A 15 6.09 2.56 -1.68
N LEU A 16 6.64 3.00 -0.55
CA LEU A 16 6.32 2.41 0.75
C LEU A 16 4.93 2.89 1.19
N CYS A 17 4.00 1.97 1.38
CA CYS A 17 2.65 2.24 1.87
C CYS A 17 2.48 1.57 3.23
N ARG A 18 2.09 2.34 4.26
CA ARG A 18 1.68 1.81 5.56
C ARG A 18 0.17 1.63 5.53
N ALA A 19 -0.26 0.47 5.07
CA ALA A 19 -1.65 0.09 5.18
C ALA A 19 -2.03 -0.02 6.68
N ALA A 20 -2.98 0.81 7.11
CA ALA A 20 -3.47 0.81 8.48
C ALA A 20 -4.63 -0.17 8.62
N ASP A 21 -4.53 -1.06 9.60
CA ASP A 21 -5.63 -1.90 10.05
C ASP A 21 -6.59 -1.03 10.89
N PRO A 22 -7.88 -0.91 10.55
CA PRO A 22 -8.85 -0.14 11.33
C PRO A 22 -9.04 -0.65 12.77
N GLN A 23 -8.57 -1.87 13.09
CA GLN A 23 -8.57 -2.43 14.46
C GLN A 23 -7.25 -2.22 15.22
N GLY A 24 -6.33 -1.39 14.72
CA GLY A 24 -5.15 -0.93 15.46
C GLY A 24 -4.10 -2.02 15.76
N ARG A 25 -4.10 -3.14 15.02
CA ARG A 25 -3.10 -4.21 15.17
C ARG A 25 -2.24 -4.39 13.92
N VAL A 26 -0.93 -4.22 14.11
CA VAL A 26 0.17 -4.46 13.16
C VAL A 26 0.15 -3.52 11.95
N VAL A 27 1.04 -2.52 11.96
CA VAL A 27 1.36 -1.73 10.78
C VAL A 27 2.10 -2.64 9.80
N THR A 28 1.39 -3.13 8.78
CA THR A 28 2.03 -3.84 7.67
C THR A 28 2.64 -2.81 6.75
N VAL A 29 3.96 -2.80 6.70
CA VAL A 29 4.71 -2.02 5.72
C VAL A 29 4.65 -2.78 4.40
N CYS A 30 3.90 -2.24 3.43
CA CYS A 30 3.69 -2.83 2.12
C CYS A 30 4.33 -1.95 1.04
N TRP A 31 4.65 -2.55 -0.11
CA TRP A 31 5.20 -1.82 -1.25
C TRP A 31 4.14 -1.79 -2.36
N ALA A 32 3.89 -0.61 -2.92
CA ALA A 32 3.05 -0.46 -4.11
C ALA A 32 3.91 -0.56 -5.37
N LYS A 33 3.58 -1.54 -6.23
CA LYS A 33 4.21 -1.72 -7.53
C LYS A 33 3.45 -0.91 -8.59
N CYS A 34 3.98 0.26 -8.94
CA CYS A 34 3.26 1.26 -9.73
C CYS A 34 3.44 1.13 -11.26
N ASP A 35 4.32 0.25 -11.72
CA ASP A 35 4.59 -0.09 -13.13
C ASP A 35 3.63 -1.14 -13.70
N MET A 36 2.76 -1.74 -12.88
CA MET A 36 1.82 -2.77 -13.29
C MET A 36 0.39 -2.36 -12.95
N LEU A 37 -0.36 -1.92 -13.96
CA LEU A 37 -1.78 -1.56 -13.82
C LEU A 37 -2.65 -2.62 -14.48
N ALA A 38 -3.72 -3.03 -13.80
CA ALA A 38 -4.71 -3.95 -14.33
C ALA A 38 -6.12 -3.48 -13.95
N MET A 39 -7.07 -3.57 -14.89
CA MET A 39 -8.49 -3.39 -14.59
C MET A 39 -9.03 -4.67 -14.00
N VAL A 40 -9.63 -4.57 -12.82
CA VAL A 40 -10.18 -5.72 -12.10
C VAL A 40 -11.55 -5.42 -11.51
N GLY A 41 -12.39 -6.45 -11.39
CA GLY A 41 -13.64 -6.36 -10.65
C GLY A 41 -13.38 -6.23 -9.14
N LEU A 42 -13.98 -5.22 -8.51
CA LEU A 42 -13.81 -4.91 -7.09
C LEU A 42 -14.19 -6.02 -6.08
N PRO A 43 -15.24 -6.86 -6.26
CA PRO A 43 -15.80 -7.69 -5.18
C PRO A 43 -14.87 -8.73 -4.52
N ARG A 44 -13.69 -8.98 -5.10
CA ARG A 44 -12.73 -9.99 -4.61
C ARG A 44 -11.31 -9.48 -4.43
N LEU A 45 -10.95 -8.35 -5.04
CA LEU A 45 -9.58 -7.83 -5.09
C LEU A 45 -9.31 -6.72 -4.08
N ASP A 46 -10.36 -6.18 -3.46
CA ASP A 46 -10.28 -5.27 -2.32
C ASP A 46 -9.81 -5.96 -1.02
N ARG A 47 -9.88 -7.29 -0.97
CA ARG A 47 -9.61 -8.08 0.24
C ARG A 47 -8.21 -8.68 0.23
N ILE A 48 -7.45 -8.38 1.26
CA ILE A 48 -6.13 -8.95 1.52
C ILE A 48 -6.29 -10.20 2.39
N ARG A 49 -5.72 -11.31 1.92
CA ARG A 49 -5.75 -12.59 2.65
C ARG A 49 -4.66 -12.62 3.72
N ARG A 50 -5.04 -12.64 4.99
CA ARG A 50 -4.14 -12.82 6.14
C ARG A 50 -4.31 -14.23 6.73
N LYS A 51 -3.21 -14.80 7.25
CA LYS A 51 -3.24 -16.07 7.99
C LYS A 51 -3.53 -15.77 9.46
N GLY A 52 -4.70 -16.18 9.96
CA GLY A 52 -5.08 -16.02 11.36
C GLY A 52 -4.29 -16.95 12.29
N ARG A 53 -4.30 -16.66 13.60
CA ARG A 53 -3.55 -17.40 14.64
C ARG A 53 -3.86 -18.90 14.72
N HIS A 54 -5.01 -19.34 14.21
CA HIS A 54 -5.43 -20.75 14.21
C HIS A 54 -5.49 -21.35 12.79
N GLY A 55 -4.72 -20.80 11.84
CA GLY A 55 -4.73 -21.29 10.45
C GLY A 55 -5.99 -20.92 9.64
N ARG A 56 -6.93 -20.19 10.25
CA ARG A 56 -8.12 -19.66 9.57
C ARG A 56 -7.72 -18.58 8.57
N ARG A 57 -8.31 -18.63 7.37
CA ARG A 57 -8.20 -17.57 6.35
C ARG A 57 -9.02 -16.37 6.82
N VAL A 58 -8.38 -15.24 7.00
CA VAL A 58 -9.02 -13.95 7.32
C VAL A 58 -8.85 -13.05 6.10
N TYR A 59 -9.92 -12.37 5.71
CA TYR A 59 -9.93 -11.44 4.60
C TYR A 59 -10.23 -10.06 5.16
N GLU A 60 -9.29 -9.15 4.99
CA GLU A 60 -9.34 -7.79 5.54
C GLU A 60 -9.29 -6.79 4.40
N VAL A 61 -10.07 -5.72 4.51
CA VAL A 61 -9.97 -4.55 3.61
C VAL A 61 -9.10 -3.54 4.34
N LEU A 62 -7.93 -3.24 3.78
CA LEU A 62 -7.07 -2.20 4.30
C LEU A 62 -7.33 -0.89 3.56
N GLN A 63 -7.23 0.21 4.30
CA GLN A 63 -7.36 1.55 3.74
C GLN A 63 -5.99 2.23 3.73
N LEU A 64 -5.73 2.99 2.67
CA LEU A 64 -4.59 3.90 2.59
C LEU A 64 -5.00 5.25 3.14
N THR A 65 -4.06 6.00 3.71
CA THR A 65 -4.31 7.42 4.00
C THR A 65 -4.31 8.24 2.71
N ASP A 66 -4.82 9.46 2.78
CA ASP A 66 -4.84 10.36 1.62
C ASP A 66 -3.43 10.67 1.11
N GLU A 67 -2.45 10.80 2.01
CA GLU A 67 -1.04 11.04 1.66
C GLU A 67 -0.43 9.85 0.92
N GLU A 68 -0.75 8.63 1.36
CA GLU A 68 -0.26 7.40 0.73
C GLU A 68 -0.88 7.21 -0.65
N LEU A 69 -2.19 7.46 -0.77
CA LEU A 69 -2.87 7.43 -2.05
C LEU A 69 -2.30 8.47 -3.02
N ALA A 70 -1.98 9.67 -2.54
CA ALA A 70 -1.32 10.70 -3.34
C ALA A 70 0.08 10.26 -3.81
N ALA A 71 0.87 9.64 -2.94
CA ALA A 71 2.18 9.09 -3.30
C ALA A 71 2.08 7.98 -4.35
N VAL A 72 1.12 7.06 -4.22
CA VAL A 72 0.85 6.01 -5.22
C VAL A 72 0.46 6.63 -6.56
N LYS A 73 -0.45 7.60 -6.57
CA LYS A 73 -0.85 8.30 -7.81
C LYS A 73 0.34 8.97 -8.50
N ALA A 74 1.22 9.63 -7.74
CA ALA A 74 2.42 10.26 -8.30
C ALA A 74 3.40 9.23 -8.89
N ALA A 75 3.61 8.11 -8.19
CA ALA A 75 4.46 7.03 -8.66
C ALA A 75 3.90 6.36 -9.93
N VAL A 76 2.58 6.16 -10.01
CA VAL A 76 1.91 5.64 -11.21
C VAL A 76 2.07 6.58 -12.40
N ARG A 77 1.87 7.89 -12.22
CA ARG A 77 2.10 8.88 -13.30
C ARG A 77 3.52 8.80 -13.83
N LYS A 78 4.50 8.78 -12.91
CA LYS A 78 5.91 8.62 -13.26
C LYS A 78 6.18 7.32 -14.03
N ALA A 79 5.60 6.20 -13.63
CA ALA A 79 5.76 4.91 -14.32
C ALA A 79 5.13 4.92 -15.73
N LEU A 80 4.07 5.71 -15.95
CA LEU A 80 3.42 5.91 -17.24
C LEU A 80 4.07 7.02 -18.10
N GLY A 81 5.05 7.76 -17.57
CA GLY A 81 5.63 8.91 -18.27
C GLY A 81 4.72 10.14 -18.36
N LEU A 82 3.77 10.26 -17.42
CA LEU A 82 2.79 11.36 -17.30
C LEU A 82 3.14 12.38 -16.21
#